data_AF-K1Z9J5-F1
#
_entry.id   AF-K1Z9J5-F1
#
_cell.length_a   1.000
_cell.length_b   1.000
_cell.length_c   1.000
_cell.angle_alpha   90.00
_cell.angle_beta   90.00
_cell.angle_gamma   90.00
#
_symmetry.space_group_name_H-M   'P 1'
#
loop_
_entity.id
_entity.type
_entity.pdbx_description
1 polymer ?
#
loop_
_entity_poly.entity_id
_entity_poly.type
_entity_poly.pdbx_seq_one_letter_code
_entity_poly.pdbx_strand_id
1 'polypeptide(L)'
;MALGSSLDNAIVVDDYRVINEDGLRYEDEFVKHKLLDAIGDLYLLGYGIIGSFSGYKSGHALNNTLLKTLLTTENAWEIVTFKDADKVPFNFVPINAVAEASK
;
A
#
# COMPACT_ATOMS: atom_id res chain seq x y z
N MET A 1 16.79 15.33 -5.93
CA MET A 1 15.66 14.37 -5.94
C MET A 1 14.64 14.83 -6.97
N ALA A 2 13.80 13.93 -7.50
CA ALA A 2 12.77 14.20 -8.52
C ALA A 2 13.25 14.58 -9.94
N LEU A 3 14.47 14.19 -10.34
CA LEU A 3 15.01 14.45 -11.68
C LEU A 3 14.24 13.77 -12.83
N GLY A 4 13.43 12.75 -12.53
CA GLY A 4 12.58 12.04 -13.48
C GLY A 4 11.08 12.34 -13.31
N SER A 5 10.72 13.35 -12.51
CA SER A 5 9.31 13.71 -12.31
C SER A 5 8.79 14.46 -13.52
N SER A 6 7.64 14.04 -14.07
CA SER A 6 6.88 14.76 -15.09
C SER A 6 5.41 14.78 -14.72
N LEU A 7 4.59 15.55 -15.45
CA LEU A 7 3.14 15.52 -15.28
C LEU A 7 2.51 14.16 -15.62
N ASP A 8 3.24 13.29 -16.33
CA ASP A 8 2.77 11.95 -16.70
C ASP A 8 2.85 10.94 -15.53
N ASN A 9 3.73 11.18 -14.57
CA ASN A 9 4.04 10.25 -13.48
C ASN A 9 3.84 10.81 -12.07
N ALA A 10 3.55 12.10 -11.96
CA ALA A 10 3.29 12.76 -10.69
C ALA A 10 2.14 13.75 -10.82
N ILE A 11 1.31 13.79 -9.78
CA ILE A 11 0.33 14.85 -9.59
C ILE A 11 1.09 16.04 -9.01
N VAL A 12 1.15 17.13 -9.77
CA VAL A 12 1.84 18.35 -9.34
C VAL A 12 0.78 19.34 -8.88
N VAL A 13 0.98 19.88 -7.68
CA VAL A 13 0.08 20.83 -7.04
C VAL A 13 0.82 22.14 -6.85
N ASP A 14 0.23 23.23 -7.36
CA ASP A 14 0.62 24.60 -7.04
C ASP A 14 -0.17 25.09 -5.81
N ASP A 15 0.12 26.29 -5.30
CA ASP A 15 -0.53 26.88 -4.11
C ASP A 15 -2.06 26.88 -4.14
N TYR A 16 -2.68 26.79 -5.34
CA TYR A 16 -4.12 26.92 -5.53
C TYR A 16 -4.78 25.80 -6.35
N ARG A 17 -4.02 24.96 -7.06
CA ARG A 17 -4.61 23.99 -8.00
C ARG A 17 -3.67 22.85 -8.39
N VAL A 18 -4.27 21.75 -8.84
CA VAL A 18 -3.58 20.68 -9.59
C VAL A 18 -3.19 21.23 -10.96
N ILE A 19 -1.93 21.02 -11.36
CA ILE A 19 -1.36 21.54 -12.62
C ILE A 19 -1.59 20.58 -13.79
N ASN A 20 -1.79 19.28 -13.52
CA ASN A 20 -2.07 18.27 -14.54
C ASN A 20 -3.31 18.65 -15.36
N GLU A 21 -3.18 18.72 -16.70
CA GLU A 21 -4.26 19.15 -17.60
C GLU A 21 -5.49 18.24 -17.53
N ASP A 22 -5.26 16.94 -17.34
CA ASP A 22 -6.31 15.93 -17.16
C ASP A 22 -6.92 15.90 -15.74
N GLY A 23 -6.38 16.72 -14.82
CA GLY A 23 -6.80 16.77 -13.43
C GLY A 23 -6.41 15.52 -12.63
N LEU A 24 -7.28 15.11 -11.71
CA LEU A 24 -7.11 13.90 -10.89
C LEU A 24 -7.85 12.72 -11.53
N ARG A 25 -7.28 11.52 -11.42
CA ARG A 25 -7.97 10.27 -11.80
C ARG A 25 -9.13 9.96 -10.86
N TYR A 26 -9.02 10.39 -9.61
CA TYR A 26 -10.06 10.28 -8.59
C TYR A 26 -10.07 11.53 -7.72
N GLU A 27 -11.25 11.94 -7.24
CA GLU A 27 -11.34 13.09 -6.32
C GLU A 27 -10.51 12.91 -5.03
N ASP A 28 -10.32 11.67 -4.60
CA ASP A 28 -9.58 11.25 -3.41
C ASP A 28 -8.20 10.64 -3.72
N GLU A 29 -7.61 10.97 -4.88
CA GLU A 29 -6.37 10.32 -5.37
C GLU A 29 -5.17 10.48 -4.42
N PHE A 30 -5.07 11.60 -3.70
CA PHE A 30 -4.00 11.80 -2.71
C PHE A 30 -4.05 10.81 -1.56
N VAL A 31 -5.25 10.53 -1.02
CA VAL A 31 -5.40 9.57 0.09
C VAL A 31 -5.28 8.13 -0.42
N LYS A 32 -5.75 7.84 -1.64
CA LYS A 32 -5.52 6.54 -2.30
C LYS A 32 -4.03 6.26 -2.51
N HIS A 33 -3.23 7.25 -2.90
CA HIS A 33 -1.77 7.11 -2.95
C HIS A 33 -1.16 6.82 -1.58
N LYS A 34 -1.64 7.46 -0.51
CA LYS A 34 -1.18 7.15 0.86
C LYS A 34 -1.55 5.74 1.31
N LEU A 35 -2.71 5.24 0.88
CA LEU A 35 -3.08 3.84 1.09
C LEU A 35 -2.16 2.90 0.30
N LEU A 36 -1.85 3.23 -0.96
CA LEU A 36 -0.93 2.46 -1.80
C LEU A 36 0.48 2.42 -1.20
N ASP A 37 0.99 3.56 -0.75
CA ASP A 37 2.25 3.68 -0.01
C ASP A 37 2.26 2.76 1.23
N ALA A 38 1.18 2.79 2.02
CA ALA A 38 1.06 1.97 3.22
C ALA A 38 1.03 0.47 2.90
N ILE A 39 0.34 0.04 1.83
CA ILE A 39 0.35 -1.36 1.38
C ILE A 39 1.77 -1.78 1.01
N GLY A 40 2.50 -0.94 0.25
CA GLY A 40 3.89 -1.21 -0.12
C GLY A 40 4.82 -1.30 1.10
N ASP A 41 4.70 -0.36 2.03
CA ASP A 41 5.50 -0.34 3.27
C ASP A 41 5.22 -1.58 4.12
N LEU A 42 3.94 -1.96 4.31
CA LEU A 42 3.54 -3.12 5.09
C LEU A 42 4.04 -4.43 4.49
N TYR A 43 4.12 -4.51 3.15
CA TYR A 43 4.62 -5.69 2.45
C TYR A 43 6.13 -5.91 2.61
N LEU A 44 6.88 -4.95 3.19
CA LEU A 44 8.26 -5.16 3.60
C LEU A 44 8.43 -6.26 4.67
N LEU A 45 7.35 -6.69 5.31
CA LEU A 45 7.33 -7.90 6.16
C LEU A 45 7.61 -9.18 5.36
N GLY A 46 7.39 -9.18 4.04
CA GLY A 46 7.56 -10.36 3.17
C GLY A 46 6.37 -11.32 3.18
N TYR A 47 5.29 -11.00 3.90
CA TYR A 47 4.08 -11.82 4.01
C TYR A 47 2.82 -10.97 3.82
N GLY A 48 1.76 -11.61 3.34
CA GLY A 48 0.41 -11.02 3.40
C GLY A 48 -0.05 -10.89 4.85
N ILE A 49 -0.64 -9.75 5.21
CA ILE A 49 -1.16 -9.50 6.55
C ILE A 49 -2.65 -9.84 6.58
N ILE A 50 -3.04 -10.66 7.54
CA ILE A 50 -4.45 -10.86 7.92
C ILE A 50 -4.69 -10.02 9.17
N GLY A 51 -5.34 -8.88 9.01
CA GLY A 51 -5.57 -7.94 10.10
C GLY A 51 -6.18 -6.62 9.62
N SER A 52 -6.23 -5.64 10.52
CA SER A 52 -6.71 -4.29 10.23
C SER A 52 -5.59 -3.27 10.42
N PHE A 53 -5.34 -2.46 9.41
CA PHE A 53 -4.43 -1.33 9.48
C PHE A 53 -5.21 -0.02 9.60
N SER A 54 -4.77 0.89 10.47
CA SER A 54 -5.33 2.22 10.61
C SER A 54 -4.19 3.22 10.82
N GLY A 55 -4.12 4.22 9.96
CA GLY A 55 -3.10 5.26 10.00
C GLY A 55 -3.72 6.64 10.02
N TYR A 56 -3.33 7.47 10.99
CA TYR A 56 -3.71 8.89 11.02
C TYR A 56 -2.48 9.74 10.70
N LYS A 57 -2.51 10.44 9.55
CA LYS A 57 -1.36 11.19 8.99
C LYS A 57 -0.07 10.34 8.93
N SER A 58 -0.22 9.04 8.64
CA SER A 58 0.92 8.13 8.55
C SER A 58 1.72 8.35 7.27
N GLY A 59 3.02 8.08 7.34
CA GLY A 59 3.93 8.02 6.21
C GLY A 59 4.97 6.93 6.42
N HIS A 60 5.90 6.79 5.47
CA HIS A 60 6.85 5.67 5.42
C HIS A 60 7.62 5.43 6.73
N ALA A 61 8.08 6.48 7.39
CA ALA A 61 8.80 6.35 8.65
C ALA A 61 7.95 5.75 9.78
N LEU A 62 6.67 6.15 9.87
CA LEU A 62 5.76 5.65 10.90
C LEU A 62 5.30 4.22 10.58
N ASN A 63 5.02 3.93 9.30
CA ASN A 63 4.72 2.57 8.84
C ASN A 63 5.88 1.61 9.14
N ASN A 64 7.13 2.01 8.86
CA ASN A 64 8.31 1.19 9.18
C ASN A 64 8.50 0.99 10.68
N THR A 65 8.20 2.01 11.49
CA THR A 65 8.26 1.91 12.95
C THR A 65 7.23 0.90 13.46
N LEU A 66 6.00 0.96 12.95
CA LEU A 66 4.95 -0.03 13.25
C LEU A 66 5.42 -1.45 12.95
N LEU A 67 6.02 -1.68 11.77
CA LEU A 67 6.53 -3.00 11.41
C LEU A 67 7.63 -3.50 12.34
N LYS A 68 8.59 -2.64 12.68
CA LYS A 68 9.65 -2.99 13.64
C LYS A 68 9.07 -3.36 15.00
N THR A 69 8.12 -2.58 15.50
CA THR A 69 7.44 -2.85 16.78
C THR A 69 6.69 -4.18 16.73
N LEU A 70 5.96 -4.45 15.64
CA LEU A 70 5.24 -5.71 15.44
C LEU A 70 6.21 -6.90 15.49
N LEU A 71 7.31 -6.84 14.75
CA LEU A 71 8.33 -7.90 14.71
C LEU A 71 8.98 -8.15 16.08
N THR A 72 9.19 -7.10 16.88
CA THR A 72 9.75 -7.25 18.25
C THR A 72 8.73 -7.70 19.29
N THR A 73 7.44 -7.68 18.96
CA THR A 73 6.36 -8.07 19.88
C THR A 73 5.89 -9.48 19.52
N GLU A 74 6.63 -10.50 19.96
CA GLU A 74 6.44 -11.91 19.56
C GLU A 74 5.01 -12.44 19.74
N ASN A 75 4.28 -11.94 20.75
CA ASN A 75 2.92 -12.38 21.06
C ASN A 75 1.83 -11.60 20.28
N ALA A 76 2.20 -10.68 19.39
CA ALA A 76 1.26 -9.85 18.64
C ALA A 76 0.92 -10.42 17.24
N TRP A 77 1.61 -11.47 16.80
CA TRP A 77 1.40 -12.07 15.49
C TRP A 77 1.73 -13.57 15.49
N GLU A 78 1.22 -14.27 14.48
CA GLU A 78 1.58 -15.65 14.17
C GLU A 78 1.66 -15.84 12.66
N ILE A 79 2.47 -16.80 12.22
CA ILE A 79 2.49 -17.23 10.81
C ILE A 79 1.47 -18.35 10.64
N VAL A 80 0.48 -18.10 9.78
CA VAL A 80 -0.53 -19.09 9.40
C VAL A 80 -0.36 -19.51 7.95
N THR A 81 -0.71 -20.75 7.65
CA THR A 81 -0.75 -21.27 6.28
C THR A 81 -2.09 -21.94 6.01
N PHE A 82 -2.60 -21.79 4.79
CA PHE A 82 -3.86 -22.38 4.37
C PHE A 82 -3.56 -23.37 3.24
N LYS A 83 -3.95 -24.64 3.43
CA LYS A 83 -3.83 -25.67 2.38
C LYS A 83 -4.93 -25.55 1.33
N ASP A 84 -6.12 -25.15 1.77
CA ASP A 84 -7.30 -24.98 0.94
C ASP A 84 -7.56 -23.48 0.76
N ALA A 85 -7.66 -23.02 -0.49
CA ALA A 85 -7.89 -21.61 -0.81
C ALA A 85 -9.22 -21.08 -0.23
N ASP A 86 -10.24 -21.93 -0.14
CA ASP A 86 -11.56 -21.58 0.40
C ASP A 86 -11.55 -21.25 1.90
N LYS A 87 -10.48 -21.62 2.62
CA LYS A 87 -10.33 -21.36 4.07
C LYS A 87 -9.63 -20.05 4.36
N VAL A 88 -9.14 -19.35 3.34
CA VAL A 88 -8.50 -18.06 3.50
C VAL A 88 -9.59 -17.03 3.82
N PRO A 89 -9.47 -16.24 4.90
CA PRO A 89 -10.54 -15.34 5.36
C PRO A 89 -10.84 -14.19 4.38
N PHE A 90 -9.96 -13.95 3.41
CA PHE A 90 -10.13 -12.98 2.34
C PHE A 90 -9.61 -13.60 1.04
N ASN A 91 -10.22 -13.29 -0.11
CA ASN A 91 -9.65 -13.65 -1.40
C ASN A 91 -8.36 -12.84 -1.61
N PHE A 92 -7.23 -13.37 -1.14
CA PHE A 92 -5.93 -12.96 -1.65
C PHE A 92 -5.92 -13.39 -3.11
N VAL A 93 -5.99 -12.43 -4.03
CA VAL A 93 -5.71 -12.73 -5.43
C VAL A 93 -4.27 -13.23 -5.47
N PRO A 94 -4.02 -14.48 -5.91
CA PRO A 94 -2.66 -14.98 -6.01
C PRO A 94 -1.87 -14.03 -6.90
N ILE A 95 -0.65 -13.63 -6.50
CA ILE A 95 0.19 -12.70 -7.29
C ILE A 95 0.36 -13.23 -8.73
N ASN A 96 0.41 -14.55 -8.91
CA ASN A 96 0.48 -15.21 -10.21
C ASN A 96 -0.77 -14.98 -11.09
N ALA A 97 -1.95 -14.83 -10.50
CA ALA A 97 -3.19 -14.55 -11.23
C ALA A 97 -3.25 -13.08 -11.72
N VAL A 98 -2.58 -12.15 -11.03
CA VAL A 98 -2.52 -10.73 -11.44
C VAL A 98 -1.62 -10.54 -12.66
N ALA A 99 -0.55 -11.35 -12.77
CA ALA A 99 0.35 -11.34 -13.91
C ALA A 99 -0.32 -11.83 -15.22
N GLU A 100 -1.32 -12.70 -15.13
CA GLU A 100 -2.08 -13.19 -16.29
C GLU A 100 -3.19 -12.24 -16.74
N ALA A 101 -3.78 -11.45 -15.82
CA ALA A 101 -4.84 -10.48 -16.13
C ALA A 101 -4.34 -9.18 -16.79
N SER A 102 -3.02 -9.02 -16.94
CA SER A 102 -2.38 -7.85 -17.59
C SER A 102 -1.87 -8.16 -19.01
N LYS A 103 -2.36 -9.23 -19.63
CA LYS A 103 -2.13 -9.57 -21.04
C LYS A 103 -3.38 -9.37 -21.88
#